data_AF-A0A1X9M6X6-F1
#
_entry.id   AF-A0A1X9M6X6-F1
#
_cell.length_a   1.000
_cell.length_b   1.000
_cell.length_c   1.000
_cell.angle_alpha   90.00
_cell.angle_beta   90.00
_cell.angle_gamma   90.00
#
_symmetry.space_group_name_H-M   'P 1'
#
loop_
_entity.id
_entity.type
_entity.pdbx_description
1 polymer ?
#
loop_
_entity_poly.entity_id
_entity_poly.type
_entity_poly.pdbx_seq_one_letter_code
_entity_poly.pdbx_strand_id
1 'polypeptide(L)'
;MNNIGKFIGGVLLMFIGSSILLGMLGINIGGLLGLVIGGCFLYWGYTKYQEKRKWTFSSILLFGLAFVFLLGGLGGVISIAIGALLLYFGYKLLVQNDNDKENTVNVVSTKKSSTYEVIDEEFDRLIKEGGYFNGHDKN
;
A
#
# COMPACT_ATOMS: atom_id res chain seq x y z
N MET A 1 25.18 16.13 -6.16
CA MET A 1 24.42 15.25 -7.09
C MET A 1 23.14 15.98 -7.46
N ASN A 2 22.91 16.27 -8.75
CA ASN A 2 21.79 17.09 -9.20
C ASN A 2 20.45 16.48 -8.75
N ASN A 3 19.48 17.28 -8.30
CA ASN A 3 18.21 16.79 -7.71
C ASN A 3 17.43 15.85 -8.64
N ILE A 4 17.61 16.02 -9.95
CA ILE A 4 17.13 15.13 -11.02
C ILE A 4 17.72 13.72 -10.95
N GLY A 5 19.01 13.57 -10.64
CA GLY A 5 19.65 12.25 -10.51
C GLY A 5 19.13 11.47 -9.31
N LYS A 6 18.81 12.15 -8.21
CA LYS A 6 18.16 11.54 -7.04
C LYS A 6 16.72 11.12 -7.37
N PHE A 7 15.94 12.00 -8.02
CA PHE A 7 14.57 11.69 -8.43
C PHE A 7 14.51 10.47 -9.37
N ILE A 8 15.33 10.46 -10.42
CA ILE A 8 15.44 9.33 -11.36
C ILE A 8 15.85 8.04 -10.63
N GLY A 9 16.79 8.13 -9.70
CA GLY A 9 17.20 7.00 -8.87
C GLY A 9 16.06 6.44 -8.02
N GLY A 10 15.25 7.30 -7.39
CA GLY A 10 14.10 6.90 -6.59
C GLY A 10 13.01 6.20 -7.41
N VAL A 11 12.67 6.76 -8.58
CA VAL A 11 11.70 6.15 -9.51
C VAL A 11 12.18 4.79 -10.01
N LEU A 12 13.46 4.68 -10.41
CA LEU A 12 14.03 3.43 -10.88
C LEU A 12 14.02 2.35 -9.78
N LEU A 13 14.32 2.75 -8.53
CA LEU A 13 14.33 1.84 -7.39
C LEU A 13 12.93 1.32 -7.05
N MET A 14 11.91 2.20 -7.10
CA MET A 14 10.51 1.80 -6.97
C MET A 14 10.07 0.87 -8.10
N PHE A 15 10.49 1.14 -9.34
CA PHE A 15 10.15 0.32 -10.49
C PHE A 15 10.74 -1.09 -10.38
N ILE A 16 12.01 -1.20 -9.98
CA ILE A 16 12.69 -2.49 -9.75
C ILE A 16 12.02 -3.25 -8.60
N GLY A 17 11.75 -2.58 -7.46
CA GLY A 17 11.06 -3.20 -6.34
C GLY A 17 9.67 -3.71 -6.72
N SER A 18 8.89 -2.91 -7.45
CA SER A 18 7.57 -3.29 -7.94
C SER A 18 7.65 -4.44 -8.94
N SER A 19 8.63 -4.43 -9.84
CA SER A 19 8.82 -5.50 -10.84
C SER A 19 9.17 -6.84 -10.19
N ILE A 20 9.94 -6.84 -9.10
CA ILE A 20 10.25 -8.06 -8.33
C ILE A 20 8.98 -8.60 -7.65
N LEU A 21 8.18 -7.72 -7.05
CA LEU A 21 6.91 -8.10 -6.41
C LEU A 21 5.88 -8.61 -7.42
N LEU A 22 5.75 -7.95 -8.58
CA LEU A 22 4.91 -8.40 -9.69
C LEU A 22 5.39 -9.72 -10.29
N GLY A 23 6.72 -9.92 -10.39
CA GLY A 23 7.30 -11.19 -10.85
C GLY A 23 7.01 -12.37 -9.91
N MET A 24 6.82 -12.10 -8.62
CA MET A 24 6.39 -13.09 -7.63
C MET A 24 4.90 -13.42 -7.73
N LEU A 25 4.06 -12.42 -8.02
CA LEU A 25 2.63 -12.57 -8.31
C LEU A 25 2.36 -13.13 -9.72
N GLY A 26 3.36 -13.09 -10.61
CA GLY A 26 3.29 -13.52 -12.00
C GLY A 26 3.20 -15.05 -12.16
N ILE A 27 2.55 -15.47 -13.25
CA ILE A 27 2.17 -16.84 -13.64
C ILE A 27 3.42 -17.71 -13.94
N ASN A 28 4.29 -17.89 -12.96
CA ASN A 28 5.40 -18.82 -13.01
C ASN A 28 4.90 -20.16 -12.49
N ILE A 29 5.32 -21.27 -13.11
CA ILE A 29 4.91 -22.63 -12.72
C ILE A 29 5.17 -22.88 -11.22
N GLY A 30 6.26 -22.30 -10.68
CA GLY A 30 6.56 -22.35 -9.24
C GLY A 30 5.58 -21.57 -8.36
N GLY A 31 5.13 -20.39 -8.80
CA GLY A 31 4.11 -19.60 -8.09
C GLY A 31 2.73 -20.24 -8.16
N LEU A 32 2.37 -20.84 -9.30
CA LEU A 32 1.12 -21.56 -9.47
C LEU A 32 1.08 -22.84 -8.61
N LEU A 33 2.17 -23.61 -8.59
CA LEU A 33 2.31 -24.77 -7.70
C LEU A 33 2.29 -24.36 -6.22
N GLY A 34 3.00 -23.28 -5.86
CA GLY A 34 2.98 -22.73 -4.50
C GLY A 34 1.58 -22.29 -4.08
N LEU A 35 0.81 -21.69 -4.98
CA LEU A 35 -0.58 -21.28 -4.75
C LEU A 35 -1.52 -22.48 -4.60
N VAL A 36 -1.39 -23.51 -5.44
CA VAL A 36 -2.21 -24.73 -5.34
C VAL A 36 -1.88 -25.50 -4.06
N ILE A 37 -0.60 -25.70 -3.76
CA ILE A 37 -0.15 -26.43 -2.57
C ILE A 37 -0.49 -25.64 -1.30
N GLY A 38 -0.19 -24.35 -1.27
CA GLY A 38 -0.53 -23.46 -0.16
C GLY A 38 -2.03 -23.36 0.06
N GLY A 39 -2.82 -23.27 -1.02
CA GLY A 39 -4.28 -23.30 -0.97
C GLY A 39 -4.83 -24.61 -0.41
N CYS A 40 -4.27 -25.76 -0.80
CA CYS A 40 -4.62 -27.05 -0.22
C CYS A 40 -4.33 -27.11 1.28
N PHE A 41 -3.15 -26.64 1.72
CA PHE A 41 -2.82 -26.58 3.15
C PHE A 41 -3.73 -25.61 3.92
N LEU A 42 -4.09 -24.47 3.33
CA LEU A 42 -5.02 -23.51 3.92
C LEU A 42 -6.41 -24.12 4.08
N TYR A 43 -6.93 -24.78 3.05
CA TYR A 43 -8.21 -25.50 3.11
C TYR A 43 -8.18 -26.57 4.19
N TRP A 44 -7.13 -27.38 4.25
CA TRP A 44 -7.03 -28.45 5.24
C TRP A 44 -6.89 -27.91 6.67
N GLY A 45 -6.12 -26.83 6.85
CA GLY A 45 -6.00 -26.12 8.11
C GLY A 45 -7.34 -25.52 8.57
N TYR A 46 -8.12 -25.00 7.63
CA TYR A 46 -9.46 -24.46 7.86
C TYR A 46 -10.46 -25.55 8.25
N THR A 47 -10.47 -26.68 7.55
CA THR A 47 -11.31 -27.85 7.91
C THR A 47 -10.98 -28.35 9.33
N LYS A 48 -9.70 -28.43 9.67
CA LYS A 48 -9.23 -28.85 11.00
C LYS A 48 -9.58 -27.83 12.09
N TYR A 49 -9.58 -26.54 11.74
CA TYR A 49 -10.05 -25.47 12.62
C TYR A 49 -11.56 -25.57 12.88
N GLN A 50 -12.36 -25.87 11.84
CA GLN A 50 -13.81 -26.05 12.00
C GLN A 50 -14.17 -27.27 12.86
N GLU A 51 -13.49 -28.40 12.70
CA GLU A 51 -13.74 -29.62 13.49
C GLU A 51 -13.54 -29.40 14.99
N LYS A 52 -12.49 -28.66 15.37
CA LYS A 52 -12.15 -28.46 16.78
C LYS A 52 -12.65 -27.14 17.35
N ARG A 53 -13.16 -26.23 16.50
CA ARG A 53 -13.50 -24.81 16.79
C ARG A 53 -12.50 -24.08 17.69
N LYS A 54 -11.24 -24.52 17.64
CA LYS A 54 -10.16 -24.05 18.50
C LYS A 54 -8.89 -23.94 17.68
N TRP A 55 -8.19 -22.83 17.86
CA TRP A 55 -6.83 -22.62 17.34
C TRP A 55 -5.90 -23.63 18.00
N THR A 56 -5.80 -24.81 17.42
CA THR A 56 -4.88 -25.84 17.87
C THR A 56 -3.50 -25.54 17.27
N PHE A 57 -2.42 -25.89 17.98
CA PHE A 57 -1.05 -25.77 17.46
C PHE A 57 -0.89 -26.36 16.05
N SER A 58 -1.61 -27.45 15.73
CA SER A 58 -1.61 -28.01 14.38
C SER A 58 -2.20 -27.06 13.33
N SER A 59 -3.28 -26.33 13.64
CA SER A 59 -3.88 -25.36 12.71
C SER A 59 -2.98 -24.15 12.49
N ILE A 60 -2.32 -23.63 13.54
CA ILE A 60 -1.39 -22.50 13.38
C ILE A 60 -0.19 -22.89 12.50
N LEU A 61 0.31 -24.12 12.65
CA LEU A 61 1.42 -24.64 11.85
C LEU A 61 1.01 -24.84 10.39
N LEU A 62 -0.20 -25.37 10.15
CA LEU A 62 -0.76 -25.50 8.80
C LEU A 62 -0.96 -24.14 8.12
N PHE A 63 -1.46 -23.14 8.84
CA PHE A 63 -1.60 -21.78 8.31
C PHE A 63 -0.24 -21.13 8.02
N GLY A 64 0.74 -21.27 8.93
CA GLY A 64 2.09 -20.76 8.71
C GLY A 64 2.75 -21.41 7.49
N LEU A 65 2.60 -22.73 7.35
CA LEU A 65 3.12 -23.47 6.20
C LEU A 65 2.42 -23.05 4.91
N ALA A 66 1.08 -22.97 4.92
CA ALA A 66 0.30 -22.48 3.79
C ALA A 66 0.74 -21.09 3.34
N PHE A 67 1.00 -20.18 4.29
CA PHE A 67 1.48 -18.83 4.01
C PHE A 67 2.86 -18.84 3.35
N VAL A 68 3.81 -19.64 3.87
CA VAL A 68 5.14 -19.78 3.26
C VAL A 68 5.03 -20.31 1.83
N PHE A 69 4.20 -21.32 1.57
CA PHE A 69 4.01 -21.85 0.22
C PHE A 69 3.27 -20.88 -0.72
N LEU A 70 2.26 -20.16 -0.22
CA LEU A 70 1.54 -19.13 -0.97
C LEU A 70 2.44 -17.98 -1.41
N LEU A 71 3.43 -17.63 -0.58
CA LEU A 71 4.41 -16.62 -0.95
C LEU A 71 5.46 -17.13 -1.95
N GLY A 72 5.50 -18.42 -2.28
CA GLY A 72 6.53 -19.01 -3.16
C GLY A 72 7.73 -19.58 -2.39
N GLY A 73 7.54 -19.94 -1.12
CA GLY A 73 8.56 -20.50 -0.24
C GLY A 73 9.46 -19.44 0.40
N LEU A 74 10.62 -19.89 0.91
CA LEU A 74 11.64 -18.99 1.48
C LEU A 74 12.10 -17.93 0.48
N GLY A 75 12.24 -18.29 -0.80
CA GLY A 75 12.60 -17.36 -1.87
C GLY A 75 11.59 -16.22 -1.99
N GLY A 76 10.30 -16.51 -1.93
CA GLY A 76 9.24 -15.51 -1.95
C GLY A 76 9.23 -14.56 -0.77
N VAL A 77 9.44 -15.09 0.45
CA VAL A 77 9.58 -14.26 1.66
C VAL A 77 10.76 -13.30 1.52
N ILE A 78 11.89 -13.79 1.00
CA ILE A 78 13.09 -12.99 0.74
C ILE A 78 12.82 -11.94 -0.34
N SER A 79 12.14 -12.30 -1.43
CA SER A 79 11.74 -11.39 -2.50
C SER A 79 10.81 -10.28 -2.01
N ILE A 80 9.85 -10.60 -1.12
CA ILE A 80 8.99 -9.59 -0.48
C ILE A 80 9.83 -8.67 0.40
N ALA A 81 10.71 -9.21 1.24
CA ALA A 81 11.54 -8.40 2.12
C ALA A 81 12.41 -7.43 1.32
N ILE A 82 13.08 -7.92 0.27
CA ILE A 82 13.93 -7.11 -0.61
C ILE A 82 13.08 -6.10 -1.40
N GLY A 83 11.96 -6.52 -1.97
CA GLY A 83 11.05 -5.67 -2.75
C GLY A 83 10.45 -4.56 -1.91
N ALA A 84 9.99 -4.86 -0.69
CA ALA A 84 9.47 -3.89 0.26
C ALA A 84 10.55 -2.89 0.70
N LEU A 85 11.78 -3.36 0.91
CA LEU A 85 12.91 -2.50 1.27
C LEU A 85 13.26 -1.57 0.10
N LEU A 86 13.34 -2.07 -1.13
CA LEU A 86 13.53 -1.27 -2.34
C LEU A 86 12.43 -0.23 -2.53
N LEU A 87 11.16 -0.61 -2.33
CA LEU A 87 10.02 0.32 -2.39
C LEU A 87 10.12 1.40 -1.31
N TYR A 88 10.42 1.03 -0.07
CA TYR A 88 10.53 1.94 1.04
C TYR A 88 11.67 2.94 0.83
N PHE A 89 12.84 2.48 0.44
CA PHE A 89 13.98 3.36 0.16
C PHE A 89 13.73 4.22 -1.09
N GLY A 90 13.09 3.69 -2.13
CA GLY A 90 12.69 4.46 -3.31
C GLY A 90 11.71 5.57 -2.94
N TYR A 91 10.67 5.25 -2.16
CA TYR A 91 9.71 6.21 -1.64
C TYR A 91 10.37 7.27 -0.77
N LYS A 92 11.17 6.84 0.21
CA LYS A 92 11.87 7.73 1.13
C LYS A 92 12.80 8.69 0.38
N LEU A 93 13.47 8.23 -0.68
CA LEU A 93 14.38 9.04 -1.47
C LEU A 93 13.64 10.07 -2.35
N LEU A 94 12.42 9.74 -2.79
CA LEU A 94 11.53 10.70 -3.45
C LEU A 94 10.98 11.74 -2.46
N VAL A 95 10.54 11.31 -1.27
CA VAL A 95 9.92 12.18 -0.25
C VAL A 95 10.93 13.05 0.51
N GLN A 96 12.15 12.57 0.77
CA GLN A 96 13.19 13.40 1.41
C GLN A 96 13.59 14.60 0.55
N ASN A 97 13.43 14.51 -0.77
CA ASN A 97 13.78 15.60 -1.68
C ASN A 97 12.79 16.77 -1.64
N ASP A 98 11.56 16.55 -1.15
CA ASP A 98 10.61 17.63 -0.86
C ASP A 98 10.88 18.28 0.51
N ASN A 99 11.42 17.53 1.48
CA ASN A 99 11.68 18.01 2.85
C ASN A 99 13.05 18.71 3.02
N ASP A 100 14.03 18.41 2.17
CA ASP A 100 15.35 19.08 2.22
C ASP A 100 15.36 20.50 1.63
N LYS A 101 14.21 20.99 1.15
CA LYS A 101 14.00 22.43 0.89
C LYS A 101 13.49 23.20 2.13
N GLU A 102 13.17 22.51 3.22
CA GLU A 102 12.63 23.15 4.43
C GLU A 102 12.93 22.31 5.68
N ASN A 103 14.18 22.28 6.14
CA ASN A 103 14.45 21.73 7.47
C ASN A 103 13.95 22.70 8.54
N THR A 104 12.69 22.56 9.01
CA THR A 104 12.19 22.71 10.39
C THR A 104 10.68 23.03 10.43
N VAL A 105 9.79 22.03 10.43
CA VAL A 105 8.53 22.15 11.20
C VAL A 105 8.15 20.81 11.81
N ASN A 106 8.15 20.83 13.14
CA ASN A 106 7.39 20.05 14.11
C ASN A 106 6.48 18.91 13.62
N VAL A 107 6.47 17.87 14.46
CA VAL A 107 5.28 17.10 14.81
C VAL A 107 4.09 18.04 15.03
N VAL A 108 3.33 18.35 14.00
CA VAL A 108 1.96 18.86 14.11
C VAL A 108 1.20 18.32 12.90
N SER A 109 0.21 17.50 13.21
CA SER A 109 -0.94 17.22 12.37
C SER A 109 -1.42 18.52 11.68
N THR A 110 -0.97 18.76 10.46
CA THR A 110 -1.44 19.91 9.67
C THR A 110 -2.16 19.33 8.48
N LYS A 111 -3.42 18.99 8.78
CA LYS A 111 -4.59 18.97 7.90
C LYS A 111 -4.23 18.88 6.41
N LYS A 112 -4.13 17.65 5.93
CA LYS A 112 -4.37 17.30 4.52
C LYS A 112 -5.72 17.90 4.17
N SER A 113 -5.77 19.07 3.53
CA SER A 113 -7.02 19.55 2.95
C SER A 113 -7.35 18.58 1.83
N SER A 114 -8.17 17.59 2.17
CA SER A 114 -8.60 16.58 1.23
C SER A 114 -9.27 17.31 0.08
N THR A 115 -9.15 16.80 -1.14
CA THR A 115 -9.79 17.37 -2.34
C THR A 115 -11.27 17.68 -2.11
N TYR A 116 -11.93 16.98 -1.18
CA TYR A 116 -13.30 17.24 -0.74
C TYR A 116 -13.48 18.58 0.01
N GLU A 117 -12.52 19.04 0.82
CA GLU A 117 -12.62 20.34 1.52
C GLU A 117 -12.56 21.52 0.54
N VAL A 118 -11.77 21.40 -0.53
CA VAL A 118 -11.71 22.44 -1.59
C VAL A 118 -13.01 22.48 -2.39
N ILE A 119 -13.63 21.32 -2.59
CA ILE A 119 -14.92 21.21 -3.28
C ILE A 119 -16.03 21.81 -2.41
N ASP A 120 -16.08 21.49 -1.12
CA ASP A 120 -17.09 22.03 -0.19
C ASP A 120 -16.99 23.57 -0.07
N GLU A 121 -15.78 24.12 -0.06
CA GLU A 121 -15.55 25.57 -0.01
C GLU A 121 -16.02 26.29 -1.30
N GLU A 122 -15.82 25.67 -2.48
CA GLU A 122 -16.38 26.15 -3.74
C GLU A 122 -17.91 26.02 -3.79
N PHE A 123 -18.48 24.94 -3.25
CA PHE A 123 -19.92 24.74 -3.17
C PHE A 123 -20.60 25.78 -2.25
N ASP A 124 -20.03 26.06 -1.07
CA ASP A 124 -20.53 27.09 -0.16
C ASP A 124 -20.46 28.48 -0.78
N ARG A 125 -19.41 28.76 -1.58
CA ARG A 125 -19.27 30.00 -2.33
C ARG A 125 -20.37 30.16 -3.37
N LEU A 126 -20.67 29.11 -4.13
CA LEU A 126 -21.74 29.11 -5.15
C LEU A 126 -23.13 29.24 -4.54
N ILE A 127 -23.39 28.62 -3.39
CA ILE A 127 -24.67 28.78 -2.67
C ILE A 127 -24.83 30.20 -2.15
N LYS A 128 -23.77 30.78 -1.61
CA LYS A 128 -23.79 32.14 -1.09
C LYS A 128 -23.98 33.15 -2.21
N GLU A 129 -23.31 32.97 -3.36
CA GLU A 129 -23.42 33.85 -4.53
C GLU A 129 -24.76 33.69 -5.26
N GLY A 130 -25.31 32.46 -5.34
CA GLY A 130 -26.67 32.20 -5.81
C GLY A 130 -27.77 32.72 -4.87
N GLY A 131 -27.49 32.85 -3.58
CA GLY A 131 -28.39 33.42 -2.57
C GLY A 131 -28.52 34.94 -2.62
N TYR A 132 -27.59 35.66 -3.26
CA TYR A 132 -27.63 37.13 -3.39
C TYR A 132 -28.56 37.65 -4.49
N PHE A 133 -29.09 36.78 -5.36
CA PHE A 133 -30.06 37.17 -6.39
C PHE A 133 -31.53 37.16 -5.94
N ASN A 134 -31.82 36.79 -4.68
CA ASN A 134 -33.20 36.73 -4.15
C ASN A 134 -33.44 37.69 -2.97
N GLY A 135 -32.84 38.88 -3.02
CA GLY A 135 -32.92 39.89 -1.95
C GLY A 135 -33.05 41.34 -2.42
N HIS A 136 -33.26 41.58 -3.72
CA HIS A 136 -33.60 42.91 -4.24
C HIS A 136 -34.98 42.88 -4.90
N ASP A 137 -36.00 42.60 -4.10
CA ASP A 137 -37.32 43.14 -4.33
C ASP A 137 -37.97 43.40 -2.97
N LYS A 138 -38.62 44.56 -2.83
CA LYS A 138 -39.22 45.16 -1.62
C LYS A 138 -38.33 46.06 -0.75
N ASN A 139 -38.05 47.27 -1.24
CA ASN A 139 -38.84 48.47 -0.89
C ASN A 139 -38.29 49.70 -1.62
#